data_AF-A0A0A9Z5V7-F1
#
_entry.id   AF-A0A0A9Z5V7-F1
#
_cell.length_a   1.000
_cell.length_b   1.000
_cell.length_c   1.000
_cell.angle_alpha   90.00
_cell.angle_beta   90.00
_cell.angle_gamma   90.00
#
_symmetry.space_group_name_H-M   'P 1'
#
loop_
_entity.id
_entity.type
_entity.pdbx_description
1 polymer ?
#
loop_
_entity_poly.entity_id
_entity_poly.type
_entity_poly.pdbx_seq_one_letter_code
_entity_poly.pdbx_strand_id
1 'polypeptide(L)'
;PIFKKGDKLRCENYRGISLLAVAYKIFSNILVKRLNVYAERLLGDYQGGFRRGRGTADQIFVMRQTMEKCWEFNIGLHLLFIDFRQAFDRVSRSRLLATLKE
;
A
#
# COMPACT_ATOMS: atom_id res chain seq x y z
N PRO A 1 18.44 8.80 -6.28
CA PRO A 1 17.06 9.28 -6.56
C PRO A 1 16.65 8.86 -7.98
N ILE A 2 15.39 8.46 -8.20
CA ILE A 2 14.90 8.00 -9.52
C ILE A 2 13.94 9.03 -10.11
N PHE A 3 14.20 9.52 -11.31
CA PHE A 3 13.31 10.43 -12.01
C PHE A 3 11.99 9.72 -12.36
N LYS A 4 10.84 10.35 -12.04
CA LYS A 4 9.50 9.84 -12.38
C LYS A 4 8.98 10.44 -13.69
N LYS A 5 8.67 11.74 -13.71
CA LYS A 5 8.04 12.46 -14.83
C LYS A 5 8.11 13.98 -14.61
N GLY A 6 7.94 14.78 -15.66
CA GLY A 6 7.89 16.25 -15.57
C GLY A 6 9.27 16.91 -15.71
N ASP A 7 9.42 18.11 -15.17
CA ASP A 7 10.69 18.86 -15.21
C ASP A 7 11.78 18.21 -14.33
N LYS A 8 12.96 17.97 -14.92
CA LYS A 8 14.13 17.38 -14.23
C LYS A 8 14.78 18.34 -13.24
N LEU A 9 14.51 19.64 -13.30
CA LEU A 9 15.05 20.61 -12.34
C LEU A 9 14.25 20.66 -11.03
N ARG A 10 13.05 20.08 -10.98
CA ARG A 10 12.20 20.06 -9.79
C ARG A 10 12.41 18.77 -8.98
N CYS A 11 12.90 18.88 -7.75
CA CYS A 11 13.21 17.73 -6.89
C CYS A 11 11.99 16.82 -6.59
N GLU A 12 10.78 17.38 -6.56
CA GLU A 12 9.54 16.61 -6.33
C GLU A 12 9.21 15.60 -7.44
N ASN A 13 9.80 15.76 -8.62
CA ASN A 13 9.65 14.84 -9.75
C ASN A 13 10.56 13.61 -9.64
N TYR A 14 11.34 13.51 -8.56
CA TYR A 14 12.17 12.37 -8.24
C TYR A 14 11.57 11.57 -7.10
N ARG A 15 11.60 10.24 -7.24
CA ARG A 15 11.38 9.31 -6.14
C ARG A 15 12.67 9.19 -5.34
N GLY A 16 12.65 9.65 -4.09
CA GLY A 16 13.69 9.37 -3.12
C GLY A 16 13.78 7.87 -2.87
N ILE A 17 15.00 7.33 -2.86
CA ILE A 17 15.27 5.95 -2.47
C ILE A 17 16.44 5.99 -1.51
N SER A 18 16.20 5.51 -0.29
CA SER A 18 17.22 5.37 0.72
C SER A 18 17.93 4.03 0.55
N LEU A 19 19.25 4.06 0.37
CA LEU A 19 20.07 2.85 0.39
C LEU A 19 20.34 2.48 1.85
N LEU A 20 19.65 1.45 2.32
CA LEU A 20 19.77 0.96 3.70
C LEU A 20 20.91 -0.05 3.82
N ALA A 21 21.59 -0.04 4.96
CA ALA A 21 22.63 -1.01 5.30
C ALA A 21 22.09 -2.45 5.26
N VAL A 22 22.93 -3.43 4.90
CA VAL A 22 22.54 -4.84 4.80
C VAL A 22 22.01 -5.37 6.13
N ALA A 23 22.71 -5.09 7.23
CA ALA A 23 22.28 -5.46 8.58
C ALA A 23 20.86 -4.94 8.90
N TYR A 24 20.57 -3.69 8.52
CA TYR A 24 19.25 -3.09 8.72
C TYR A 24 18.16 -3.82 7.92
N LYS A 25 18.44 -4.21 6.66
CA LYS A 25 17.50 -4.98 5.83
C LYS A 25 17.21 -6.36 6.42
N ILE A 26 18.24 -7.04 6.93
CA ILE A 26 18.08 -8.34 7.60
C ILE A 26 17.18 -8.18 8.82
N PHE A 27 17.47 -7.22 9.68
CA PHE A 27 16.66 -6.94 10.87
C PHE A 27 15.20 -6.60 10.51
N SER A 28 15.00 -5.74 9.50
CA SER A 28 13.66 -5.36 9.02
C SER A 28 12.89 -6.57 8.49
N ASN A 29 13.53 -7.50 7.78
CA ASN A 29 12.89 -8.73 7.31
C ASN A 29 12.47 -9.65 8.47
N ILE A 30 13.28 -9.73 9.53
CA ILE A 30 12.91 -10.48 10.74
C ILE A 30 11.66 -9.86 11.38
N LEU A 31 11.61 -8.52 11.49
CA LEU A 31 10.45 -7.81 12.01
C LEU A 31 9.21 -8.05 11.16
N VAL A 32 9.29 -7.89 9.83
CA VAL A 32 8.18 -8.14 8.90
C VAL A 32 7.66 -9.57 9.05
N LYS A 33 8.55 -10.57 9.14
CA LYS A 33 8.15 -11.97 9.30
C LYS A 33 7.34 -12.21 10.59
N ARG A 34 7.72 -11.54 11.68
CA ARG A 34 7.01 -11.62 12.97
C ARG A 34 5.67 -10.88 12.90
N LEU A 35 5.66 -9.67 12.36
CA LEU A 35 4.46 -8.82 12.26
C LEU A 35 3.41 -9.41 11.31
N ASN A 36 3.82 -10.08 10.23
CA ASN A 36 2.90 -10.67 9.27
C ASN A 36 1.91 -11.66 9.91
N VAL A 37 2.31 -12.39 10.96
CA VAL A 37 1.40 -13.32 11.66
C VAL A 37 0.20 -12.59 12.27
N TYR A 38 0.42 -11.37 12.77
CA TYR A 38 -0.62 -10.52 13.33
C TYR A 38 -1.36 -9.75 12.24
N ALA A 39 -0.62 -9.18 11.28
CA ALA A 39 -1.21 -8.41 10.19
C ALA A 39 -2.20 -9.24 9.36
N GLU A 40 -1.89 -10.50 9.06
CA GLU A 40 -2.80 -11.38 8.31
C GLU A 40 -4.11 -11.69 9.06
N ARG A 41 -4.13 -11.57 10.39
CA ARG A 41 -5.35 -11.70 11.20
C ARG A 41 -6.18 -10.42 11.24
N LEU A 42 -5.52 -9.26 11.14
CA LEU A 42 -6.16 -7.94 11.24
C LEU A 42 -6.62 -7.40 9.88
N LEU A 43 -5.90 -7.74 8.81
CA LEU A 43 -6.19 -7.26 7.46
C LEU A 43 -7.30 -8.08 6.81
N GLY A 44 -8.42 -7.44 6.50
CA GLY A 44 -9.50 -8.07 5.74
C GLY A 44 -9.10 -8.39 4.30
N ASP A 45 -9.90 -9.24 3.65
CA ASP A 45 -9.64 -9.73 2.28
C ASP A 45 -9.69 -8.64 1.20
N TYR A 46 -10.28 -7.49 1.52
CA TYR A 46 -10.29 -6.31 0.66
C TYR A 46 -8.90 -5.69 0.50
N GLN A 47 -7.97 -5.88 1.44
CA GLN A 47 -6.60 -5.40 1.30
C GLN A 47 -5.76 -6.40 0.52
N GLY A 48 -5.35 -6.05 -0.70
CA GLY A 48 -4.47 -6.87 -1.53
C GLY A 48 -3.00 -6.40 -1.58
N GLY A 49 -2.70 -5.17 -1.16
CA GLY A 49 -1.36 -4.59 -1.30
C GLY A 49 -0.32 -5.26 -0.39
N PHE A 50 0.84 -5.61 -0.95
CA PHE A 50 2.00 -6.16 -0.23
C PHE A 50 1.74 -7.43 0.59
N ARG A 51 0.69 -8.19 0.24
CA ARG A 51 0.34 -9.45 0.91
C ARG A 51 0.71 -10.67 0.08
N ARG A 52 1.08 -11.75 0.75
CA ARG A 52 1.44 -13.00 0.08
C ARG A 52 0.19 -13.63 -0.54
N GLY A 53 0.28 -14.04 -1.81
CA GLY A 53 -0.82 -14.69 -2.51
C GLY A 53 -1.97 -13.76 -2.90
N ARG A 54 -1.79 -12.45 -2.80
CA ARG A 54 -2.72 -11.43 -3.29
C ARG A 54 -2.01 -10.56 -4.32
N GLY A 55 -2.71 -10.23 -5.41
CA GLY A 55 -2.17 -9.41 -6.49
C GLY A 55 -3.12 -8.31 -6.93
N THR A 56 -2.60 -7.42 -7.79
CA THR A 56 -3.42 -6.38 -8.44
C THR A 56 -4.48 -6.98 -9.37
N ALA A 57 -4.22 -8.16 -9.94
CA ALA A 57 -5.20 -8.86 -10.77
C ALA A 57 -6.48 -9.22 -9.98
N ASP A 58 -6.32 -9.70 -8.74
CA ASP A 58 -7.45 -10.04 -7.86
C ASP A 58 -8.31 -8.82 -7.56
N GLN A 59 -7.66 -7.68 -7.27
CA GLN A 59 -8.35 -6.42 -6.98
C GLN A 59 -9.09 -5.86 -8.20
N ILE A 60 -8.47 -5.94 -9.40
CA ILE A 60 -9.13 -5.57 -10.66
C ILE A 60 -10.33 -6.48 -10.92
N PHE A 61 -10.19 -7.78 -10.65
CA PHE A 61 -11.29 -8.74 -10.82
C PHE A 61 -12.48 -8.39 -9.90
N VAL A 62 -12.24 -8.16 -8.60
CA VAL A 62 -13.29 -7.75 -7.65
C VAL A 62 -13.98 -6.46 -8.09
N MET A 63 -13.21 -5.47 -8.54
CA MET A 63 -13.77 -4.20 -9.03
C MET A 63 -14.65 -4.42 -10.27
N ARG A 64 -14.20 -5.21 -11.25
CA ARG A 64 -14.98 -5.54 -12.46
C ARG A 64 -16.26 -6.29 -12.12
N GLN A 65 -16.17 -7.30 -11.27
CA GLN A 65 -17.33 -8.07 -10.83
C GLN A 65 -18.37 -7.17 -10.15
N THR A 66 -17.91 -6.20 -9.36
CA THR A 66 -18.80 -5.22 -8.72
C THR A 66 -19.50 -4.32 -9.74
N MET A 67 -18.76 -3.82 -10.75
CA MET A 67 -19.33 -3.04 -11.85
C MET A 67 -20.39 -3.83 -12.64
N GLU A 68 -20.07 -5.07 -13.01
CA GLU A 68 -20.97 -5.95 -13.77
C GLU A 68 -22.25 -6.27 -12.99
N LYS A 69 -22.14 -6.53 -11.69
CA LYS A 69 -23.31 -6.81 -10.83
C LYS A 69 -24.18 -5.58 -10.63
N CYS A 70 -23.59 -4.41 -10.40
CA CYS A 70 -24.36 -3.16 -10.31
C CYS A 70 -25.10 -2.87 -11.62
N TRP A 71 -24.46 -3.14 -12.76
CA TRP A 71 -25.10 -3.02 -14.07
C TRP A 71 -26.28 -4.00 -14.23
N GLU A 72 -26.07 -5.28 -13.91
CA GLU A 72 -27.08 -6.35 -14.03
C GLU A 72 -28.35 -6.04 -13.23
N PHE A 73 -28.21 -5.50 -12.02
CA PHE A 73 -29.33 -5.21 -11.12
C PHE A 73 -29.81 -3.75 -11.19
N ASN A 74 -29.34 -2.96 -12.16
CA ASN A 74 -29.68 -1.54 -12.33
C ASN A 74 -29.45 -0.71 -11.05
N ILE A 75 -28.35 -0.98 -10.35
CA ILE A 75 -27.93 -0.26 -9.15
C ILE A 75 -26.90 0.79 -9.55
N GLY A 76 -27.12 2.05 -9.17
CA GLY A 76 -26.14 3.12 -9.38
C GLY A 76 -24.85 2.85 -8.62
N LEU A 77 -23.71 2.88 -9.32
CA LEU A 77 -22.38 2.67 -8.76
C LEU A 77 -21.51 3.92 -8.92
N HIS A 78 -20.89 4.35 -7.82
CA HIS A 78 -19.88 5.40 -7.82
C HIS A 78 -18.56 4.83 -7.29
N LEU A 79 -17.47 5.09 -8.02
CA LEU A 79 -16.13 4.63 -7.65
C LEU A 79 -15.23 5.81 -7.32
N LEU A 80 -14.66 5.80 -6.12
CA LEU A 80 -13.76 6.85 -5.64
C LEU A 80 -12.33 6.30 -5.57
N PHE A 81 -11.44 6.92 -6.34
CA PHE A 81 -10.01 6.59 -6.35
C PHE A 81 -9.25 7.58 -5.46
N ILE A 82 -8.82 7.11 -4.29
CA ILE A 82 -8.07 7.90 -3.31
C ILE A 82 -6.60 7.48 -3.34
N ASP A 83 -5.69 8.46 -3.40
CA ASP A 83 -4.25 8.22 -3.31
C ASP A 83 -3.59 9.17 -2.30
N PHE A 84 -2.56 8.67 -1.61
CA PHE A 84 -1.83 9.44 -0.60
C PHE A 84 -0.55 10.05 -1.18
N ARG A 85 -0.41 11.37 -1.08
CA ARG A 85 0.84 12.05 -1.44
C ARG A 85 1.94 11.66 -0.46
N GLN A 86 3.02 11.05 -0.95
CA GLN A 86 4.20 10.68 -0.15
C GLN A 86 3.85 9.86 1.10
N ALA A 87 3.07 8.79 0.92
CA ALA A 87 2.50 8.00 2.02
C ALA A 87 3.50 7.65 3.13
N PHE A 88 4.70 7.17 2.79
CA PHE A 88 5.71 6.77 3.78
C PHE A 88 6.40 7.95 4.48
N ASP A 89 6.54 9.10 3.82
CA ASP A 89 7.22 10.27 4.38
C ASP A 89 6.30 11.05 5.34
N ARG A 90 4.97 10.90 5.18
CA ARG A 90 3.95 11.66 5.94
C ARG A 90 3.35 10.92 7.13
N VAL A 91 3.76 9.67 7.39
CA VAL A 91 3.25 8.92 8.55
C VAL A 91 3.73 9.56 9.85
N SER A 92 2.79 9.83 10.77
CA SER A 92 3.12 10.29 12.12
C SER A 92 3.81 9.18 12.92
N ARG A 93 5.08 9.39 13.28
CA ARG A 93 5.88 8.42 14.05
C ARG A 93 5.32 8.13 15.43
N SER A 94 4.78 9.14 16.12
CA SER A 94 4.18 8.97 17.44
C SER A 94 2.94 8.08 17.37
N ARG A 95 2.07 8.31 16.38
CA ARG A 95 0.90 7.45 16.14
C ARG A 95 1.29 6.03 15.76
N LEU A 96 2.27 5.87 14.86
CA LEU A 96 2.75 4.55 14.46
C LEU A 96 3.25 3.74 15.67
N LEU A 97 4.07 4.35 16.54
CA LEU A 97 4.57 3.68 17.74
C LEU A 97 3.47 3.38 18.75
N ALA A 98 2.44 4.22 18.86
CA ALA A 98 1.28 3.93 19.70
C ALA A 98 0.50 2.71 19.19
N THR A 99 0.23 2.64 17.87
CA THR A 99 -0.47 1.51 17.24
C THR A 99 0.30 0.19 17.37
N LEU A 100 1.63 0.22 17.47
CA LEU A 100 2.45 -0.98 17.64
C LEU A 100 2.58 -1.45 19.10
N LYS A 101 2.11 -0.68 20.07
CA LYS A 101 2.15 -1.04 21.51
C LYS A 101 0.89 -1.80 21.98
N GLU A 102 -0.20 -1.68 21.23
CA GLU A 102 -1.46 -2.43 21.45
C GLU A 102 -1.34 -3.85 20.90
#